data_AF-A0A1B6CJX7-F1
#
_entry.id   AF-A0A1B6CJX7-F1
#
_cell.length_a   1.000
_cell.length_b   1.000
_cell.length_c   1.000
_cell.angle_alpha   90.00
_cell.angle_beta   90.00
_cell.angle_gamma   90.00
#
_symmetry.space_group_name_H-M   'P 1'
#
loop_
_entity.id
_entity.type
_entity.pdbx_description
1 polymer ?
#
loop_
_entity_poly.entity_id
_entity_poly.type
_entity_poly.pdbx_seq_one_letter_code
_entity_poly.pdbx_strand_id
1 'polypeptide(L)'
;KPKDPKLMTARQRAMLERKENVEKEPGTEQLLALPSGYREKVMTPEMILKAALKSQRRKQQADEKREKDKKKTMERLLRKQESKAGKLSSRNRGTRRSIPLATYINTINGIYVTLPPNIPLPLSSKKFVNPSPIKLCGVTGCNNSKKYSCSKTGVPLCSLQCYSKNLSGNVS
;
A
#
# COMPACT_ATOMS: atom_id res chain seq x y z
N LYS A 1 50.33 22.78 5.63
CA LYS A 1 49.31 21.70 5.83
C LYS A 1 48.86 21.22 4.45
N PRO A 2 49.11 19.97 4.06
CA PRO A 2 48.66 19.45 2.77
C PRO A 2 47.12 19.42 2.73
N LYS A 3 46.53 19.77 1.58
CA LYS A 3 45.07 19.80 1.37
C LYS A 3 44.59 18.37 1.08
N ASP A 4 43.47 17.98 1.68
CA ASP A 4 42.95 16.62 1.55
C ASP A 4 42.66 16.26 0.08
N PRO A 5 43.22 15.16 -0.45
CA PRO A 5 43.13 14.80 -1.86
C PRO A 5 41.70 14.49 -2.31
N LYS A 6 40.80 14.11 -1.39
CA LYS A 6 39.37 13.89 -1.68
C LYS A 6 38.61 15.18 -2.00
N LEU A 7 39.09 16.33 -1.52
CA LEU A 7 38.49 17.65 -1.80
C LEU A 7 39.05 18.29 -3.08
N MET A 8 40.09 17.70 -3.68
CA MET A 8 40.71 18.21 -4.91
C MET A 8 40.03 17.64 -6.15
N THR A 9 40.00 18.43 -7.22
CA THR A 9 39.55 17.95 -8.53
C THR A 9 40.55 16.93 -9.12
N ALA A 10 40.09 16.04 -10.00
CA ALA A 10 40.94 14.99 -10.59
C ALA A 10 42.23 15.57 -11.23
N ARG A 11 42.13 16.74 -11.89
CA ARG A 11 43.28 17.44 -12.47
C ARG A 11 44.27 17.93 -11.43
N GLN A 12 43.79 18.41 -10.28
CA GLN A 12 44.63 18.88 -9.19
C GLN A 12 45.32 17.71 -8.48
N ARG A 13 44.64 16.56 -8.33
CA ARG A 13 45.25 15.33 -7.80
C ARG A 13 46.38 14.84 -8.70
N ALA A 14 46.14 14.76 -10.01
CA ALA A 14 47.15 14.31 -10.99
C ALA A 14 48.39 15.24 -11.04
N MET A 15 48.21 16.55 -10.89
CA MET A 15 49.34 17.50 -10.84
C MET A 15 50.21 17.32 -9.58
N LEU A 16 49.62 16.96 -8.45
CA LEU A 16 50.36 16.72 -7.21
C LEU A 16 51.08 15.37 -7.23
N GLU A 17 50.42 14.33 -7.74
CA GLU A 17 51.02 13.00 -7.92
C GLU A 17 52.22 13.07 -8.88
N ARG A 18 52.14 13.87 -9.95
CA ARG A 18 53.28 14.11 -10.83
C ARG A 18 54.42 14.86 -10.15
N LYS A 19 54.11 15.71 -9.16
CA LYS A 19 55.12 16.45 -8.37
C LYS A 19 55.77 15.56 -7.32
N GLU A 20 55.01 14.72 -6.62
CA GLU A 20 55.54 13.77 -5.63
C GLU A 20 56.40 12.67 -6.28
N ASN A 21 56.05 12.21 -7.49
CA ASN A 21 56.89 11.25 -8.22
C ASN A 21 58.25 11.86 -8.64
N VAL A 22 58.33 13.18 -8.85
CA VAL A 22 59.61 13.87 -9.13
C VAL A 22 60.48 13.99 -7.87
N GLU A 23 59.89 13.99 -6.68
CA GLU A 23 60.62 14.14 -5.41
C GLU A 23 61.11 12.80 -4.82
N LYS A 24 60.54 11.66 -5.22
CA LYS A 24 60.86 10.33 -4.63
C LYS A 24 61.90 9.49 -5.37
N GLU A 25 62.24 9.82 -6.62
CA GLU A 25 63.18 9.04 -7.44
C GLU A 25 64.24 9.97 -8.10
N PRO A 26 65.49 10.04 -7.60
CA PRO A 26 66.52 10.90 -8.16
C PRO A 26 67.18 10.24 -9.39
N GLY A 27 66.40 9.89 -10.42
CA GLY A 27 66.98 9.14 -11.55
C GLY A 27 66.16 8.87 -12.81
N THR A 28 64.92 9.34 -12.96
CA THR A 28 64.15 9.05 -14.18
C THR A 28 63.54 10.29 -14.85
N GLU A 29 64.01 10.51 -16.08
CA GLU A 29 63.48 11.38 -17.14
C GLU A 29 63.47 12.89 -16.87
N GLN A 30 64.67 13.47 -16.96
CA GLN A 30 64.85 14.82 -17.52
C GLN A 30 64.31 14.82 -18.96
N LEU A 31 62.98 14.90 -19.14
CA LEU A 31 62.40 15.22 -20.44
C LEU A 31 62.97 16.58 -20.84
N LEU A 32 63.85 16.57 -21.84
CA LEU A 32 64.40 17.77 -22.47
C LEU A 32 63.25 18.75 -22.68
N ALA A 33 63.27 19.87 -21.95
CA ALA A 33 62.41 20.98 -22.27
C ALA A 33 62.83 21.43 -23.67
N LEU A 34 62.03 21.06 -24.68
CA LEU A 34 62.06 21.72 -25.98
C LEU A 34 61.99 23.22 -25.68
N PRO A 35 62.88 24.06 -26.24
CA PRO A 35 62.77 25.50 -26.10
C PRO A 35 61.33 25.84 -26.48
N SER A 36 60.57 26.32 -25.50
CA SER A 36 59.30 26.94 -25.79
C SER A 36 59.66 28.16 -26.60
N GLY A 37 59.75 27.98 -27.91
CA GLY A 37 59.80 29.05 -28.87
C GLY A 37 58.49 29.78 -28.70
N TYR A 38 58.48 30.73 -27.76
CA TYR A 38 57.47 31.73 -27.61
C TYR A 38 57.52 32.56 -28.89
N ARG A 39 56.88 32.05 -29.94
CA ARG A 39 56.30 32.91 -30.95
C ARG A 39 55.13 33.54 -30.24
N GLU A 40 55.36 34.70 -29.67
CA GLU A 40 54.30 35.62 -29.28
C GLU A 40 53.31 35.65 -30.44
N LYS A 41 52.17 34.97 -30.28
CA LYS A 41 51.11 35.04 -31.27
C LYS A 41 50.61 36.46 -31.18
N VAL A 42 51.16 37.32 -32.04
CA VAL A 42 50.67 38.67 -32.28
C VAL A 42 49.16 38.53 -32.46
N MET A 43 48.42 38.97 -31.46
CA MET A 43 46.97 38.82 -31.44
C MET A 43 46.42 39.75 -32.50
N THR A 44 46.27 39.24 -33.73
CA THR A 44 45.64 40.01 -34.79
C THR A 44 44.18 40.26 -34.38
N PRO A 45 43.63 41.44 -34.67
CA PRO A 45 42.26 41.81 -34.26
C PRO A 45 41.23 40.77 -34.73
N GLU A 46 41.48 40.12 -35.87
CA GLU A 46 40.65 39.03 -36.38
C GLU A 46 40.65 37.76 -35.51
N MET A 47 41.77 37.43 -34.85
CA MET A 47 41.85 36.29 -33.95
C MET A 47 41.06 36.53 -32.66
N ILE A 48 41.07 37.77 -32.16
CA ILE A 48 40.28 38.18 -30.99
C ILE A 48 38.79 38.10 -31.33
N LEU A 49 38.38 38.59 -32.51
CA LEU A 49 36.99 38.49 -32.98
C LEU A 49 36.55 37.03 -33.16
N LYS A 50 37.36 36.18 -33.79
CA LYS A 50 37.07 34.75 -33.94
C LYS A 50 36.97 34.04 -32.59
N ALA A 51 37.81 34.40 -31.62
CA ALA A 51 37.73 33.86 -30.25
C ALA A 51 36.47 34.33 -29.51
N ALA A 52 36.09 35.60 -29.64
CA ALA A 52 34.87 36.16 -29.08
C ALA A 52 33.62 35.47 -29.65
N LEU A 53 33.55 35.30 -30.98
CA LEU A 53 32.46 34.59 -31.66
C LEU A 53 32.38 33.11 -31.22
N LYS A 54 33.53 32.43 -31.06
CA LYS A 54 33.56 31.04 -30.58
C LYS A 54 33.11 30.92 -29.12
N SER A 55 33.49 31.86 -28.27
CA SER A 55 33.03 31.95 -26.88
C SER A 55 31.52 32.18 -26.80
N GLN A 56 31.01 33.12 -27.60
CA GLN A 56 29.57 33.40 -27.69
C GLN A 56 28.77 32.18 -28.16
N ARG A 57 29.24 31.47 -29.20
CA ARG A 57 28.61 30.22 -29.68
C ARG A 57 28.58 29.15 -28.59
N ARG A 58 29.66 28.98 -27.83
CA ARG A 58 29.71 28.02 -26.70
C ARG A 58 28.73 28.40 -25.59
N LYS A 59 28.61 29.69 -25.28
CA LYS A 59 27.64 30.20 -24.30
C LYS A 59 26.21 29.94 -24.75
N GLN A 60 25.87 30.27 -26.00
CA GLN A 60 24.56 30.01 -26.58
C GLN A 60 24.18 28.52 -26.55
N GLN A 61 25.10 27.63 -26.93
CA GLN A 61 24.86 26.18 -26.87
C GLN A 61 24.62 25.67 -25.44
N ALA A 62 25.35 26.21 -24.46
CA ALA A 62 25.16 25.84 -23.05
C ALA A 62 23.79 26.30 -22.52
N ASP A 63 23.38 27.52 -22.86
CA ASP A 63 22.08 28.07 -22.47
C ASP A 63 20.93 27.34 -23.18
N GLU A 64 21.06 27.06 -24.48
CA GLU A 64 20.08 26.28 -25.24
C GLU A 64 19.91 24.86 -24.67
N LYS A 65 21.01 24.21 -24.29
CA LYS A 65 20.97 22.89 -23.63
C LYS A 65 20.25 22.98 -22.27
N ARG A 66 20.56 23.99 -21.46
CA ARG A 66 19.90 24.22 -20.17
C ARG A 66 18.39 24.41 -20.33
N GLU A 67 17.96 25.19 -21.31
CA GLU A 67 16.53 25.42 -21.57
C GLU A 67 15.84 24.17 -22.14
N LYS A 68 16.50 23.39 -23.00
CA LYS A 68 15.98 22.08 -23.46
C LYS A 68 15.83 21.08 -22.31
N ASP A 69 16.78 21.03 -21.39
CA ASP A 69 16.71 20.13 -20.23
C ASP A 69 15.60 20.56 -19.25
N LYS A 70 15.41 21.87 -19.03
CA LYS A 70 14.24 22.40 -18.30
C LYS A 70 12.92 22.02 -18.98
N LYS A 71 12.81 22.19 -20.31
CA LYS A 71 11.59 21.80 -21.04
C LYS A 71 11.33 20.29 -20.98
N LYS A 72 12.35 19.45 -21.14
CA LYS A 72 12.23 18.00 -21.03
C LYS A 72 11.83 17.55 -19.63
N THR A 73 12.35 18.20 -18.59
CA THR A 73 11.94 17.90 -17.21
C THR A 73 10.51 18.33 -16.96
N MET A 74 10.10 19.51 -17.43
CA MET A 74 8.70 19.96 -17.38
C MET A 74 7.75 19.01 -18.10
N GLU A 75 8.06 18.61 -19.33
CA GLU A 75 7.26 17.66 -20.11
C GLU A 75 7.19 16.30 -19.41
N ARG A 76 8.31 15.80 -18.87
CA ARG A 76 8.34 14.55 -18.11
C ARG A 76 7.48 14.62 -16.85
N LEU A 77 7.47 15.76 -16.16
CA LEU A 77 6.64 15.98 -14.97
C LEU A 77 5.16 16.07 -15.33
N LEU A 78 4.79 16.88 -16.33
CA LEU A 78 3.41 17.03 -16.81
C LEU A 78 2.85 15.71 -17.34
N ARG A 79 3.60 14.99 -18.20
CA ARG A 79 3.19 13.68 -18.71
C ARG A 79 3.06 12.62 -17.61
N LYS A 80 3.89 12.69 -16.56
CA LYS A 80 3.76 11.82 -15.38
C LYS A 80 2.53 12.16 -14.54
N GLN A 81 2.14 13.44 -14.46
CA GLN A 81 0.87 13.84 -13.86
C GLN A 81 -0.31 13.29 -14.66
N GLU A 82 -0.32 13.41 -15.98
CA GLU A 82 -1.38 12.84 -16.84
C GLU A 82 -1.46 11.32 -16.73
N SER A 83 -0.33 10.62 -16.64
CA SER A 83 -0.30 9.15 -16.48
C SER A 83 -0.87 8.69 -15.12
N LYS A 84 -0.74 9.50 -14.07
CA LYS A 84 -1.37 9.25 -12.75
C LYS A 84 -2.83 9.70 -12.74
N ALA A 85 -3.13 10.85 -13.33
CA ALA A 85 -4.47 11.42 -13.43
C ALA A 85 -5.38 10.54 -14.30
N GLY A 86 -4.89 9.96 -15.40
CA GLY A 86 -5.62 9.00 -16.23
C GLY A 86 -5.99 7.70 -15.50
N LYS A 87 -5.15 7.23 -14.58
CA LYS A 87 -5.45 6.09 -13.69
C LYS A 87 -6.46 6.44 -12.60
N LEU A 88 -6.50 7.69 -12.14
CA LEU A 88 -7.45 8.18 -11.14
C LEU A 88 -8.79 8.59 -11.77
N SER A 89 -8.78 9.16 -12.98
CA SER A 89 -9.96 9.59 -13.71
C SER A 89 -10.70 8.42 -14.38
N SER A 90 -9.98 7.39 -14.86
CA SER A 90 -10.63 6.15 -15.33
C SER A 90 -11.19 5.33 -14.17
N ARG A 91 -10.61 5.41 -12.96
CA ARG A 91 -11.19 4.80 -11.74
C ARG A 91 -12.43 5.51 -11.21
N ASN A 92 -12.62 6.79 -11.55
CA ASN A 92 -13.76 7.58 -11.09
C ASN A 92 -14.90 7.70 -12.12
N ARG A 93 -14.72 7.21 -13.35
CA ARG A 93 -15.77 7.11 -14.38
C ARG A 93 -16.11 5.69 -14.84
N GLY A 94 -15.41 4.68 -14.36
CA GLY A 94 -16.02 3.36 -14.31
C GLY A 94 -17.14 3.45 -13.29
N THR A 95 -18.39 3.32 -13.73
CA THR A 95 -19.49 2.84 -12.88
C THR A 95 -18.88 1.76 -12.02
N ARG A 96 -18.56 2.07 -10.74
CA ARG A 96 -18.16 1.04 -9.80
C ARG A 96 -19.35 0.13 -9.87
N ARG A 97 -19.20 -1.05 -10.49
CA ARG A 97 -20.20 -2.11 -10.39
C ARG A 97 -20.51 -2.11 -8.91
N SER A 98 -21.74 -1.76 -8.56
CA SER A 98 -22.19 -1.76 -7.19
C SER A 98 -22.04 -3.21 -6.77
N ILE A 99 -20.86 -3.54 -6.23
CA ILE A 99 -20.64 -4.81 -5.59
C ILE A 99 -21.52 -4.65 -4.36
N PRO A 100 -22.57 -5.48 -4.22
CA PRO A 100 -23.41 -5.40 -3.06
C PRO A 100 -22.54 -5.78 -1.85
N LEU A 101 -22.02 -4.76 -1.15
CA LEU A 101 -21.12 -4.90 -0.02
C LEU A 101 -21.89 -4.52 1.24
N ALA A 102 -21.96 -5.44 2.21
CA ALA A 102 -22.42 -5.10 3.54
C ALA A 102 -21.37 -4.21 4.22
N THR A 103 -21.79 -3.08 4.80
CA THR A 103 -20.90 -2.15 5.49
C THR A 103 -21.15 -2.20 6.99
N TYR A 104 -20.08 -2.30 7.76
CA TYR A 104 -20.09 -2.22 9.22
C TYR A 104 -19.54 -0.86 9.65
N ILE A 105 -20.27 -0.16 10.51
CA ILE A 105 -19.92 1.18 10.98
C ILE A 105 -20.01 1.17 12.51
N ASN A 106 -18.89 1.46 13.17
CA ASN A 106 -18.82 1.59 14.62
C ASN A 106 -18.48 3.04 14.98
N THR A 107 -19.38 3.70 15.69
CA THR A 107 -19.25 5.10 16.11
C THR A 107 -19.61 5.23 17.59
N ILE A 108 -19.26 6.37 18.18
CA ILE A 108 -19.60 6.72 19.56
C ILE A 108 -21.12 6.67 19.79
N ASN A 109 -21.90 6.98 18.75
CA ASN A 109 -23.36 6.97 18.78
C ASN A 109 -23.97 5.57 18.67
N GLY A 110 -23.17 4.56 18.32
CA GLY A 110 -23.63 3.19 18.17
C GLY A 110 -23.00 2.43 17.01
N ILE A 111 -23.48 1.18 16.86
CA ILE A 111 -23.01 0.21 15.87
C ILE A 111 -24.12 0.01 14.82
N TYR A 112 -23.75 0.15 13.55
CA TYR A 112 -24.67 0.02 12.42
C TYR A 112 -24.13 -1.00 11.40
N VAL A 113 -25.05 -1.78 10.83
CA VAL A 113 -24.78 -2.70 9.73
C VAL A 113 -25.74 -2.39 8.59
N THR A 114 -25.21 -1.94 7.45
CA THR A 114 -26.02 -1.63 6.27
C THR A 114 -25.87 -2.73 5.23
N LEU A 115 -27.00 -3.31 4.80
CA LEU A 115 -27.04 -4.32 3.75
C LEU A 115 -27.52 -3.71 2.42
N PRO A 116 -27.03 -4.20 1.27
CA PRO A 116 -27.54 -3.84 -0.05
C PRO A 116 -29.03 -4.21 -0.22
N PRO A 117 -29.80 -3.45 -1.02
CA PRO A 117 -31.26 -3.60 -1.11
C PRO A 117 -31.72 -4.96 -1.66
N ASN A 118 -30.86 -5.67 -2.41
CA ASN A 118 -31.18 -6.96 -3.03
C ASN A 118 -30.73 -8.17 -2.18
N ILE A 119 -30.27 -7.96 -0.95
CA ILE A 119 -29.82 -9.04 -0.06
C ILE A 119 -30.81 -9.16 1.11
N PRO A 120 -31.46 -10.32 1.30
CA PRO A 120 -32.31 -10.53 2.46
C PRO A 120 -31.49 -10.47 3.75
N LEU A 121 -32.07 -9.93 4.82
CA LEU A 121 -31.43 -9.93 6.13
C LEU A 121 -31.15 -11.39 6.56
N PRO A 122 -29.90 -11.78 6.89
CA PRO A 122 -29.57 -13.16 7.27
C PRO A 122 -30.20 -13.57 8.61
N LEU A 123 -30.69 -12.59 9.38
CA LEU A 123 -31.34 -12.81 10.66
C LEU A 123 -32.85 -12.85 10.44
N SER A 124 -33.39 -14.05 10.25
CA SER A 124 -34.83 -14.25 10.35
C SER A 124 -35.22 -14.19 11.83
N SER A 125 -36.17 -13.31 12.17
CA SER A 125 -36.69 -13.22 13.53
C SER A 125 -37.35 -14.55 13.89
N LYS A 126 -36.70 -15.35 14.74
CA LYS A 126 -37.34 -16.53 15.33
C LYS A 126 -38.34 -16.03 16.36
N LYS A 127 -39.63 -16.27 16.12
CA LYS A 127 -40.65 -16.07 17.15
C LYS A 127 -40.33 -17.01 18.30
N PHE A 128 -40.28 -16.47 19.51
CA PHE A 128 -40.17 -17.30 20.71
C PHE A 128 -41.40 -18.22 20.76
N VAL A 129 -41.16 -19.54 20.74
CA VAL A 129 -42.20 -20.53 20.96
C VAL A 129 -42.16 -20.85 22.45
N ASN A 130 -43.24 -20.56 23.16
CA ASN A 130 -43.36 -20.96 24.56
C ASN A 130 -43.15 -22.49 24.66
N PRO A 131 -42.44 -22.98 25.68
CA PRO A 131 -42.31 -24.41 25.89
C PRO A 131 -43.71 -25.03 26.02
N SER A 132 -43.88 -26.23 25.46
CA SER A 132 -45.13 -26.97 25.63
C SER A 132 -45.43 -27.15 27.12
N PRO A 133 -46.70 -27.01 27.53
CA PRO A 133 -47.08 -27.18 28.94
C PRO A 133 -46.64 -28.55 29.47
N ILE A 134 -46.27 -28.61 30.74
CA ILE A 134 -45.86 -29.85 31.41
C ILE A 134 -47.03 -30.83 31.38
N LYS A 135 -46.81 -32.02 30.80
CA LYS A 135 -47.80 -33.09 30.81
C LYS A 135 -47.88 -33.69 32.21
N LEU A 136 -49.08 -33.79 32.76
CA LEU A 136 -49.34 -34.42 34.05
C LEU A 136 -49.56 -35.93 33.90
N CYS A 137 -49.55 -36.64 35.02
CA CYS A 137 -49.94 -38.03 35.10
C CYS A 137 -51.43 -38.20 34.72
N GLY A 138 -51.75 -39.21 33.90
CA GLY A 138 -53.12 -39.50 33.47
C GLY A 138 -53.92 -40.40 34.42
N VAL A 139 -53.40 -40.68 35.62
CA VAL A 139 -54.13 -41.46 36.64
C VAL A 139 -55.04 -40.53 37.43
N THR A 140 -56.28 -40.97 37.66
CA THR A 140 -57.27 -40.22 38.45
C THR A 140 -56.71 -39.78 39.80
N GLY A 141 -56.73 -38.47 40.07
CA GLY A 141 -56.24 -37.88 41.33
C GLY A 141 -54.73 -37.69 41.43
N CYS A 142 -53.96 -37.84 40.35
CA CYS A 142 -52.51 -37.61 40.36
C CYS A 142 -52.11 -36.33 39.59
N ASN A 143 -51.59 -35.32 40.31
CA ASN A 143 -51.13 -34.05 39.73
C ASN A 143 -49.60 -33.99 39.51
N ASN A 144 -48.92 -35.14 39.59
CA ASN A 144 -47.48 -35.18 39.38
C ASN A 144 -47.14 -35.02 37.89
N SER A 145 -45.99 -34.42 37.61
CA SER A 145 -45.45 -34.33 36.25
C SER A 145 -45.16 -35.72 35.68
N LYS A 146 -45.38 -35.87 34.38
CA LYS A 146 -45.04 -37.08 33.62
C LYS A 146 -43.54 -37.36 33.72
N LYS A 147 -43.19 -38.58 34.11
CA LYS A 147 -41.82 -39.11 34.01
C LYS A 147 -41.63 -40.02 32.79
N TYR A 148 -42.63 -40.84 32.47
CA TYR A 148 -42.59 -41.76 31.33
C TYR A 148 -43.99 -41.96 30.73
N SER A 149 -44.07 -42.56 29.55
CA SER A 149 -45.33 -43.03 28.95
C SER A 149 -45.43 -44.54 29.09
N CYS A 150 -46.61 -45.05 29.45
CA CYS A 150 -46.88 -46.48 29.41
C CYS A 150 -46.81 -46.96 27.94
N SER A 151 -46.04 -48.02 27.65
CA SER A 151 -45.96 -48.59 26.30
C SER A 151 -47.24 -49.29 25.87
N LYS A 152 -48.04 -49.80 26.82
CA LYS A 152 -49.28 -50.54 26.53
C LYS A 152 -50.49 -49.63 26.33
N THR A 153 -50.62 -48.58 27.16
CA THR A 153 -51.79 -47.68 27.14
C THR A 153 -51.49 -46.30 26.58
N GLY A 154 -50.21 -45.94 26.36
CA GLY A 154 -49.80 -44.60 25.91
C GLY A 154 -49.89 -43.51 26.98
N VAL A 155 -50.52 -43.78 28.12
CA VAL A 155 -50.83 -42.81 29.18
C VAL A 155 -49.55 -42.26 29.84
N PRO A 156 -49.46 -40.95 30.10
CA PRO A 156 -48.36 -40.35 30.85
C PRO A 156 -48.41 -40.74 32.35
N LEU A 157 -47.29 -41.18 32.92
CA LEU A 157 -47.20 -41.66 34.30
C LEU A 157 -46.02 -41.06 35.06
N CYS A 158 -46.14 -40.96 36.38
CA CYS A 158 -45.10 -40.43 37.27
C CYS A 158 -44.36 -41.50 38.11
N SER A 159 -44.97 -42.67 38.34
CA SER A 159 -44.43 -43.72 39.23
C SER A 159 -45.01 -45.11 38.93
N LEU A 160 -44.34 -46.16 39.42
CA LEU A 160 -44.80 -47.55 39.27
C LEU A 160 -46.16 -47.82 39.91
N GLN A 161 -46.50 -47.11 40.99
CA GLN A 161 -47.84 -47.17 41.59
C GLN A 161 -48.94 -46.63 40.64
N CYS A 162 -48.62 -45.58 39.87
CA CYS A 162 -49.53 -45.10 38.84
C CYS A 162 -49.58 -46.06 37.64
N TYR A 163 -48.49 -46.78 37.37
CA TYR A 163 -48.48 -47.82 36.34
C TYR A 163 -49.44 -48.97 36.65
N SER A 164 -49.45 -49.50 37.89
CA SER A 164 -50.40 -50.55 38.28
C SER A 164 -51.85 -50.06 38.25
N LYS A 165 -52.14 -48.84 38.74
CA LYS A 165 -53.47 -48.21 38.66
C LYS A 165 -53.94 -47.98 37.22
N ASN A 166 -53.04 -47.59 36.33
CA ASN A 166 -53.33 -47.44 34.91
C ASN A 166 -53.65 -48.79 34.25
N LEU A 167 -52.98 -49.88 34.63
CA LEU A 167 -53.33 -51.23 34.16
C LEU A 167 -54.67 -51.74 34.72
N SER A 168 -55.10 -51.27 35.89
CA SER A 168 -56.40 -51.64 36.47
C SER A 168 -57.56 -50.78 35.96
N GLY A 169 -57.35 -49.95 34.93
CA GLY A 169 -58.40 -49.15 34.30
C GLY A 169 -58.75 -47.82 34.98
N ASN A 170 -57.98 -47.39 36.00
CA ASN A 170 -58.16 -46.10 36.66
C ASN A 170 -57.41 -44.99 35.91
N VAL A 171 -57.86 -44.69 34.70
CA VAL A 171 -57.30 -43.67 33.81
C VAL A 171 -58.34 -42.56 33.63
N SER A 172 -57.91 -41.29 33.71
CA SER A 172 -58.76 -40.12 33.45
C SER A 172 -58.87 -39.81 31.97
#